data_AF-A0A9D2HJ20-F1
#
_entry.id   AF-A0A9D2HJ20-F1
#
_cell.length_a   1.000
_cell.length_b   1.000
_cell.length_c   1.000
_cell.angle_alpha   90.00
_cell.angle_beta   90.00
_cell.angle_gamma   90.00
#
_symmetry.space_group_name_H-M   'P 1'
#
loop_
_entity.id
_entity.type
_entity.pdbx_description
1 polymer ?
#
loop_
_entity_poly.entity_id
_entity_poly.type
_entity_poly.pdbx_seq_one_letter_code
_entity_poly.pdbx_strand_id
1 'polypeptide(L)' 'MNIIISPAKKMETEEDILCPSSSPVFLEQAKQIRDTLAGYSMEELKSLYNANDGITELNYR' A
#
# COMPACT_ATOMS: atom_id res chain seq x y z
N MET A 1 19.61 10.94 15.52
CA MET A 1 19.42 9.47 15.53
C MET A 1 18.32 9.16 14.53
N ASN A 2 18.58 8.30 13.56
CA ASN A 2 17.58 7.92 12.56
C ASN A 2 17.20 6.46 12.82
N ILE A 3 15.95 6.22 13.20
CA ILE A 3 15.39 4.88 13.37
C ILE A 3 14.59 4.58 12.11
N ILE A 4 14.89 3.46 11.45
CA ILE A 4 14.17 3.01 10.25
C ILE A 4 13.50 1.68 10.61
N ILE A 5 12.18 1.64 10.49
CA ILE A 5 11.36 0.45 10.78
C ILE A 5 10.81 -0.03 9.44
N SER A 6 10.85 -1.36 9.23
CA SER A 6 10.23 -1.95 8.04
C SER A 6 8.70 -1.84 8.12
N PRO A 7 8.01 -1.68 6.97
CA PRO A 7 6.56 -1.58 6.96
C PRO A 7 5.89 -2.91 7.32
N ALA A 8 4.60 -2.85 7.66
CA ALA A 8 3.75 -4.02 7.93
C ALA A 8 2.87 -4.37 6.71
N LYS A 9 2.56 -5.66 6.55
CA LYS A 9 1.63 -6.13 5.50
C LYS A 9 0.16 -6.01 5.91
N LYS A 10 -0.14 -6.17 7.20
CA LYS A 10 -1.48 -6.00 7.75
C LYS A 10 -1.61 -4.56 8.23
N MET A 11 -2.56 -3.83 7.66
CA MET A 11 -2.87 -2.44 8.02
C MET A 11 -4.26 -2.41 8.67
N GLU A 12 -4.38 -1.71 9.79
CA GLU A 12 -5.66 -1.47 10.47
C GLU A 12 -5.91 0.04 10.49
N THR A 13 -7.13 0.45 10.14
CA THR A 13 -7.53 1.86 10.21
C THR A 13 -7.98 2.14 11.63
N GLU A 14 -7.15 2.85 12.38
CA GLU A 14 -7.43 3.29 13.74
C GLU A 14 -7.75 4.78 13.71
N GLU A 15 -8.98 5.14 14.07
CA GLU A 15 -9.50 6.50 13.96
C GLU A 15 -9.11 7.39 15.15
N ASP A 16 -8.70 6.79 16.28
CA ASP A 16 -8.26 7.48 17.50
C ASP A 16 -6.74 7.71 17.56
N ILE A 17 -6.13 7.88 16.38
CA ILE A 17 -4.69 8.17 16.24
C ILE A 17 -4.48 9.63 15.85
N LEU A 18 -3.49 10.25 16.48
CA LEU A 18 -3.03 11.57 16.10
C LEU A 18 -2.59 11.58 14.64
N CYS A 19 -3.36 12.29 13.81
CA CYS A 19 -3.11 12.37 12.39
C CYS A 19 -1.72 13.00 12.11
N PRO A 20 -0.97 12.48 11.13
CA PRO A 20 0.28 13.09 10.73
C PRO A 20 0.04 14.52 10.25
N SER A 21 0.85 15.46 10.72
CA SER A 21 0.66 16.90 10.44
C SER A 21 1.04 17.32 9.01
N SER A 22 1.56 16.39 8.21
CA SER A 22 2.11 16.65 6.89
C SER A 22 1.86 15.49 5.94
N SER A 23 1.74 15.80 4.65
CA SER A 23 1.61 14.78 3.60
C SER A 23 2.94 14.06 3.32
N PRO A 24 2.89 12.80 2.83
CA PRO A 24 4.08 12.09 2.41
C PRO A 24 4.84 12.84 1.32
N VAL A 25 6.16 13.00 1.50
CA VAL A 25 7.03 13.75 0.58
C VAL A 25 7.06 13.15 -0.83
N PHE A 26 6.87 11.83 -0.95
CA PHE A 26 6.93 11.09 -2.21
C PHE A 26 5.54 10.67 -2.72
N LEU A 27 4.51 11.44 -2.43
CA LEU A 27 3.13 11.11 -2.79
C LEU A 27 2.96 10.96 -4.31
N GLU A 28 3.60 11.80 -5.12
CA GLU A 28 3.49 11.75 -6.58
C GLU A 28 4.13 10.48 -7.17
N GLN A 29 5.28 10.07 -6.65
CA GLN A 29 5.91 8.80 -7.03
C GLN A 29 5.06 7.59 -6.60
N ALA A 30 4.45 7.66 -5.41
CA ALA A 30 3.54 6.60 -4.95
C ALA A 30 2.32 6.46 -5.87
N LYS A 31 1.77 7.58 -6.38
CA LYS A 31 0.67 7.56 -7.37
C LYS A 31 1.08 6.90 -8.67
N GLN A 32 2.27 7.17 -9.19
CA GLN A 32 2.77 6.51 -10.42
C GLN A 32 2.81 4.98 -10.27
N ILE A 33 3.25 4.49 -9.10
CA ILE A 33 3.26 3.05 -8.80
C ILE A 33 1.83 2.52 -8.73
N ARG A 34 0.92 3.20 -8.02
CA ARG A 34 -0.49 2.82 -7.93
C ARG A 34 -1.15 2.76 -9.31
N ASP A 35 -0.95 3.76 -10.14
CA ASP A 35 -1.57 3.84 -11.47
C ASP A 35 -1.02 2.72 -12.39
N THR A 36 0.26 2.36 -12.22
CA THR A 36 0.85 1.19 -12.87
C THR A 36 0.18 -0.09 -12.39
N LEU A 37 0.03 -0.29 -11.07
CA LEU A 37 -0.62 -1.46 -10.46
C LEU A 37 -2.10 -1.60 -10.86
N ALA A 38 -2.82 -0.49 -11.01
CA ALA A 38 -4.22 -0.46 -11.44
C ALA A 38 -4.43 -0.96 -12.88
N GLY A 39 -3.37 -1.00 -13.70
CA GLY A 39 -3.43 -1.56 -15.05
C GLY A 39 -3.28 -3.08 -15.12
N TYR A 40 -2.94 -3.75 -14.01
CA TYR A 40 -2.75 -5.20 -13.97
C TYR A 40 -4.08 -5.93 -13.75
N SER A 41 -4.16 -7.14 -14.29
CA SER A 41 -5.23 -8.08 -13.95
C SER A 41 -5.05 -8.66 -12.54
N MET A 42 -6.14 -9.23 -12.00
CA MET A 42 -6.11 -9.89 -10.69
C MET A 42 -5.09 -11.04 -10.61
N GLU A 43 -4.93 -11.81 -11.69
CA GLU A 43 -3.97 -12.92 -11.75
C GLU A 43 -2.52 -12.42 -11.73
N GLU A 44 -2.22 -11.35 -12.46
CA GLU A 44 -0.90 -10.75 -12.47
C GLU A 44 -0.56 -10.11 -11.12
N LEU A 45 -1.51 -9.43 -10.48
CA LEU A 45 -1.32 -8.87 -9.12
C LEU A 45 -1.15 -9.97 -8.07
N LYS A 46 -1.88 -11.08 -8.18
CA LYS A 46 -1.71 -12.23 -7.29
C LYS A 46 -0.29 -12.80 -7.40
N SER A 47 0.21 -12.94 -8.64
CA SER A 47 1.58 -13.38 -8.89
C SER A 47 2.61 -12.38 -8.35
N LEU A 48 2.41 -11.08 -8.60
CA LEU A 48 3.30 -10.01 -8.17
C LEU A 48 3.38 -9.89 -6.65
N TYR A 49 2.24 -9.85 -5.97
CA TYR A 49 2.18 -9.68 -4.52
C TYR A 49 2.57 -10.94 -3.77
N ASN A 50 2.45 -12.11 -4.40
CA ASN A 50 2.61 -13.42 -3.76
C ASN A 50 1.88 -13.46 -2.41
N ALA A 51 0.66 -12.91 -2.41
CA ALA A 51 -0.16 -12.68 -1.24
C ALA A 51 -1.41 -13.57 -1.29
N ASN A 52 -2.13 -13.61 -0.16
CA ASN A 52 -3.40 -14.33 -0.14
C ASN A 52 -4.45 -13.63 -1.01
N ASP A 53 -5.50 -14.36 -1.35
CA ASP A 53 -6.56 -13.89 -2.23
C ASP A 53 -7.30 -12.68 -1.64
N GLY A 54 -7.49 -12.65 -0.32
CA GLY A 54 -8.18 -11.53 0.35
C GLY A 54 -7.43 -10.20 0.27
N ILE A 55 -6.10 -10.21 0.44
CA ILE A 55 -5.26 -9.00 0.29
C ILE A 55 -5.22 -8.59 -1.18
N THR A 56 -5.09 -9.56 -2.10
CA THR A 56 -5.04 -9.26 -3.53
C THR A 56 -6.36 -8.64 -4.00
N GLU A 57 -7.49 -9.19 -3.58
CA GLU A 57 -8.82 -8.66 -3.91
C GLU A 57 -9.03 -7.26 -3.30
N LEU A 58 -8.62 -7.06 -2.03
CA LEU A 58 -8.68 -5.74 -1.39
C LEU A 58 -7.89 -4.67 -2.13
N ASN A 59 -6.73 -5.03 -2.72
CA ASN A 59 -5.87 -4.09 -3.44
C ASN A 59 -6.20 -3.98 -4.95
N TYR A 60 -7.02 -4.89 -5.48
CA TYR A 60 -7.50 -4.83 -6.86
C TYR A 60 -8.76 -3.97 -7.01
N ARG A 61 -9.60 -3.92 -5.97
CA ARG A 61 -10.77 -3.04 -5.88
C ARG A 61 -10.36 -1.59 -5.63
#